data_AF-A0A974TAP9-F1
#
_entry.id   AF-A0A974TAP9-F1
#
_cell.length_a   1.000
_cell.length_b   1.000
_cell.length_c   1.000
_cell.angle_alpha   90.00
_cell.angle_beta   90.00
_cell.angle_gamma   90.00
#
_symmetry.space_group_name_H-M   'P 1'
#
loop_
_entity.id
_entity.type
_entity.pdbx_description
1 polymer ?
#
loop_
_entity_poly.entity_id
_entity_poly.type
_entity_poly.pdbx_seq_one_letter_code
_entity_poly.pdbx_strand_id
1 'polypeptide(L)'
;MSTDFNAELHARPSIYFSGPALVEHVALMPAYGTGKQQGGSISFDQNDTERVETRVEYHTEFVTVTRVTLLTEAAERWPQPTLSLSAIAELLGMSSPTLICQVSILVIGEAPEDLGDTLSRFGFADTAASSIGAAAGQVCSDFRVRPSGWSHILLFNKNLNAYRLGRMVRRIYEIETYRSMALLSLPLARNLTPRLAEFEASLGELAGRNQSTPAAQHKSLLNEISELSAAVISASAETRSRFGATAAYAKIVEERISELREAHVPGFQRFGVFVTRRFKPAVRTCEAASVRLEQLSHATMHLLNLLQTRIQVEIEFQNAAQIQAMAERAATQVKIQRAVEGFSIIAISYYLIGLIKTSFEATQHAGVHVSPFLMLGSIPLVMGTVTIAVLRVKHALTAHV
;
A
#
# COMPACT_ATOMS: atom_id res chain seq x y z
N MET A 1 2.44 12.33 -37.01
CA MET A 1 2.39 10.97 -36.44
C MET A 1 0.99 10.78 -35.88
N SER A 2 0.09 10.15 -36.63
CA SER A 2 -1.19 9.71 -36.04
C SER A 2 -0.83 8.57 -35.10
N THR A 3 -0.94 8.80 -33.79
CA THR A 3 -0.97 7.73 -32.81
C THR A 3 -2.10 6.80 -33.21
N ASP A 4 -1.76 5.61 -33.70
CA ASP A 4 -2.74 4.57 -33.98
C ASP A 4 -3.42 4.23 -32.66
N PHE A 5 -4.67 4.66 -32.51
CA PHE A 5 -5.47 4.40 -31.31
C PHE A 5 -5.56 2.90 -31.00
N ASN A 6 -5.44 2.03 -32.01
CA ASN A 6 -5.37 0.58 -31.81
C ASN A 6 -4.08 0.12 -31.14
N ALA A 7 -3.00 0.91 -31.18
CA ALA A 7 -1.78 0.64 -30.43
C ALA A 7 -1.92 0.98 -28.93
N GLU A 8 -2.88 1.85 -28.58
CA GLU A 8 -3.21 2.22 -27.20
C GLU A 8 -4.23 1.25 -26.58
N LEU A 9 -5.13 0.69 -27.41
CA LEU A 9 -5.90 -0.51 -27.07
C LEU A 9 -4.93 -1.69 -26.89
N HIS A 10 -5.08 -2.49 -25.84
CA HIS A 10 -4.32 -3.74 -25.64
C HIS A 10 -4.54 -4.81 -26.75
N ALA A 11 -5.16 -4.45 -27.88
CA ALA A 11 -5.31 -5.26 -29.09
C ALA A 11 -4.00 -5.29 -29.91
N ARG A 12 -2.92 -5.77 -29.30
CA ARG A 12 -1.62 -5.89 -29.96
C ARG A 12 -1.70 -7.00 -31.03
N PRO A 13 -1.45 -6.70 -32.32
CA PRO A 13 -1.61 -7.70 -33.38
C PRO A 13 -0.60 -8.84 -33.19
N SER A 14 -1.00 -10.07 -33.51
CA SER A 14 -0.08 -11.23 -33.51
C SER A 14 0.77 -11.22 -34.78
N ILE A 15 1.93 -11.89 -34.77
CA ILE A 15 2.63 -12.21 -36.01
C ILE A 15 1.83 -13.33 -36.68
N TYR A 16 1.34 -13.09 -37.90
CA TYR A 16 0.55 -14.07 -38.64
C TYR A 16 1.43 -14.79 -39.65
N PHE A 17 1.41 -16.11 -39.61
CA PHE A 17 2.24 -16.93 -40.49
C PHE A 17 1.55 -18.26 -40.79
N SER A 18 1.95 -18.91 -41.88
CA SER A 18 1.43 -20.23 -42.28
C SER A 18 2.56 -21.21 -42.46
N GLY A 19 2.30 -22.48 -42.17
CA GLY A 19 3.27 -23.57 -42.32
C GLY A 19 4.18 -23.78 -41.12
N PRO A 20 5.17 -24.68 -41.24
CA PRO A 20 6.13 -24.96 -40.20
C PRO A 20 6.99 -23.73 -39.90
N ALA A 21 7.20 -23.45 -38.60
CA ALA A 21 7.97 -22.29 -38.19
C ALA A 21 8.65 -22.52 -36.84
N LEU A 22 9.78 -21.86 -36.64
CA LEU A 22 10.37 -21.67 -35.32
C LEU A 22 9.96 -20.28 -34.81
N VAL A 23 9.35 -20.24 -33.63
CA VAL A 23 9.03 -18.97 -32.96
C VAL A 23 9.88 -18.83 -31.71
N GLU A 24 10.70 -17.80 -31.68
CA GLU A 24 11.59 -17.51 -30.56
C GLU A 24 11.08 -16.26 -29.84
N HIS A 25 10.73 -16.39 -28.57
CA HIS A 25 10.22 -15.31 -27.73
C HIS A 25 11.13 -15.08 -26.52
N VAL A 26 11.54 -13.83 -26.32
CA VAL A 26 12.40 -13.43 -25.21
C VAL A 26 11.76 -12.25 -24.49
N ALA A 27 11.67 -12.33 -23.16
CA ALA A 27 11.23 -11.23 -22.30
C ALA A 27 12.41 -10.73 -21.45
N LEU A 28 12.63 -9.41 -21.47
CA LEU A 28 13.74 -8.74 -20.80
C LEU A 28 13.23 -7.58 -19.94
N MET A 29 13.75 -7.48 -18.73
CA MET A 29 13.53 -6.33 -17.86
C MET A 29 14.75 -5.40 -17.93
N PRO A 30 14.58 -4.11 -18.26
CA PRO A 30 15.69 -3.18 -18.32
C PRO A 30 16.18 -2.81 -16.91
N ALA A 31 17.49 -2.64 -16.72
CA ALA A 31 18.10 -2.32 -15.42
C ALA A 31 17.72 -0.92 -14.88
N TYR A 32 17.51 0.03 -15.78
CA TYR A 32 16.93 1.34 -15.49
C TYR A 32 15.62 1.41 -16.28
N GLY A 33 14.55 1.90 -15.65
CA GLY A 33 13.18 1.86 -16.20
C GLY A 33 13.10 2.23 -17.69
N THR A 34 12.13 1.66 -18.41
CA THR A 34 11.99 1.78 -19.87
C THR A 34 12.07 3.24 -20.32
N GLY A 35 13.26 3.71 -20.68
CA GLY A 35 13.49 5.07 -21.11
C GLY A 35 12.71 5.34 -22.40
N LYS A 36 11.76 6.28 -22.33
CA LYS A 36 11.15 7.01 -23.46
C LYS A 36 10.28 6.27 -24.49
N GLN A 37 10.00 4.98 -24.39
CA GLN A 37 8.98 4.34 -25.25
C GLN A 37 7.80 3.80 -24.43
N GLN A 38 6.83 4.67 -24.16
CA GLN A 38 5.55 4.28 -23.55
C GLN A 38 4.71 3.55 -24.60
N GLY A 39 4.77 2.22 -24.60
CA GLY A 39 3.89 1.37 -25.40
C GLY A 39 4.19 1.39 -26.91
N GLY A 40 3.85 0.28 -27.56
CA GLY A 40 3.99 0.12 -29.01
C GLY A 40 4.67 -1.18 -29.40
N SER A 41 4.56 -1.50 -30.69
CA SER A 41 5.28 -2.62 -31.30
C SER A 41 6.05 -2.15 -32.52
N ILE A 42 7.30 -2.59 -32.66
CA ILE A 42 8.12 -2.35 -33.85
C ILE A 42 8.34 -3.69 -34.53
N SER A 43 7.88 -3.82 -35.77
CA SER A 43 8.21 -4.97 -36.61
C SER A 43 9.42 -4.64 -37.46
N PHE A 44 10.44 -5.50 -37.42
CA PHE A 44 11.60 -5.45 -38.30
C PHE A 44 11.48 -6.61 -39.29
N ASP A 45 11.47 -6.26 -40.58
CA ASP A 45 11.67 -7.23 -41.65
C ASP A 45 13.16 -7.20 -41.97
N GLN A 46 13.91 -8.13 -41.36
CA GLN A 46 15.37 -8.13 -41.42
C GLN A 46 15.86 -9.24 -42.37
N ASN A 47 15.40 -9.21 -43.62
CA ASN A 47 16.07 -9.65 -44.85
C ASN A 47 15.05 -9.81 -45.98
N ASP A 48 15.52 -9.56 -47.21
CA ASP A 48 14.80 -9.60 -48.50
C ASP A 48 14.29 -11.01 -48.92
N THR A 49 14.06 -11.88 -47.95
CA THR A 49 13.36 -13.16 -48.12
C THR A 49 12.28 -13.21 -47.06
N GLU A 50 11.00 -13.29 -47.45
CA GLU A 50 9.75 -13.27 -46.66
C GLU A 50 9.61 -14.34 -45.54
N ARG A 51 10.71 -14.82 -44.96
CA ARG A 51 10.79 -16.00 -44.08
C ARG A 51 11.09 -15.65 -42.63
N VAL A 52 11.48 -14.41 -42.30
CA VAL A 52 11.80 -14.01 -40.92
C VAL A 52 11.12 -12.71 -40.57
N GLU A 53 10.19 -12.75 -39.61
CA GLU A 53 9.56 -11.56 -39.06
C GLU A 53 9.96 -11.40 -37.59
N THR A 54 10.48 -10.24 -37.20
CA THR A 54 10.81 -9.94 -35.80
C THR A 54 9.92 -8.80 -35.29
N ARG A 55 9.34 -8.96 -34.10
CA ARG A 55 8.53 -7.95 -33.43
C ARG A 55 9.05 -7.67 -32.03
N VAL A 56 9.27 -6.39 -31.74
CA VAL A 56 9.57 -5.87 -30.41
C VAL A 56 8.28 -5.26 -29.86
N GLU A 57 7.89 -5.62 -28.63
CA GLU A 57 6.78 -4.97 -27.93
C GLU A 57 7.26 -4.38 -26.59
N TYR A 58 6.91 -3.12 -26.35
CA TYR A 58 7.24 -2.41 -25.12
C TYR A 58 6.07 -2.53 -24.12
N HIS A 59 6.36 -3.02 -22.93
CA HIS A 59 5.45 -3.07 -21.79
C HIS A 59 5.95 -2.12 -20.70
N THR A 60 5.12 -1.83 -19.71
CA THR A 60 5.46 -0.89 -18.63
C THR A 60 6.70 -1.31 -17.83
N GLU A 61 6.89 -2.62 -17.62
CA GLU A 61 7.98 -3.14 -16.78
C GLU A 61 9.04 -3.95 -17.55
N PHE A 62 8.75 -4.35 -18.80
CA PHE A 62 9.62 -5.25 -19.56
C PHE A 62 9.43 -5.03 -21.07
N VAL A 63 10.34 -5.57 -21.87
CA VAL A 63 10.28 -5.56 -23.33
C VAL A 63 10.31 -7.00 -23.80
N THR A 64 9.52 -7.30 -24.83
CA THR A 64 9.51 -8.63 -25.45
C THR A 64 9.99 -8.55 -26.89
N VAL A 65 10.80 -9.51 -27.29
CA VAL A 65 11.21 -9.71 -28.69
C VAL A 65 10.72 -11.07 -29.13
N THR A 66 9.91 -11.10 -30.19
CA THR A 66 9.38 -12.31 -30.80
C THR A 66 9.88 -12.39 -32.23
N ARG A 67 10.56 -13.47 -32.61
CA ARG A 67 10.95 -13.75 -33.98
C ARG A 67 10.24 -15.00 -34.48
N VAL A 68 9.66 -14.91 -35.67
CA VAL A 68 9.09 -16.05 -36.40
C VAL A 68 9.99 -16.33 -37.59
N THR A 69 10.49 -17.55 -37.70
CA THR A 69 11.29 -18.04 -38.82
C THR A 69 10.58 -19.20 -39.49
N LEU A 70 10.10 -18.99 -40.72
CA LEU A 70 9.47 -20.03 -41.54
C LEU A 70 10.49 -21.10 -41.92
N LEU A 71 10.11 -22.36 -41.76
CA LEU A 71 10.94 -23.50 -42.09
C LEU A 71 10.54 -24.06 -43.46
N THR A 72 11.55 -24.36 -44.29
CA THR A 72 11.32 -24.94 -45.64
C THR A 72 10.82 -26.38 -45.56
N GLU A 73 11.25 -27.12 -44.54
CA GLU A 73 10.91 -28.53 -44.29
C GLU A 73 10.56 -28.74 -42.83
N ALA A 74 9.82 -29.81 -42.53
CA ALA A 74 9.50 -30.18 -41.15
C ALA A 74 10.79 -30.59 -40.43
N ALA A 75 11.13 -29.88 -39.35
CA ALA A 75 12.36 -30.16 -38.62
C ALA A 75 12.31 -31.53 -37.95
N GLU A 76 13.32 -32.38 -38.20
CA GLU A 76 13.43 -33.70 -37.54
C GLU A 76 14.02 -33.63 -36.13
N ARG A 77 14.72 -32.53 -35.84
CA ARG A 77 15.34 -32.20 -34.55
C ARG A 77 15.04 -30.75 -34.21
N TRP A 78 15.21 -30.38 -32.94
CA TRP A 78 15.01 -28.99 -32.53
C TRP A 78 16.00 -28.05 -33.25
N PRO A 79 15.54 -27.03 -33.98
CA PRO A 79 16.44 -26.09 -34.66
C PRO A 79 17.31 -25.30 -33.67
N GLN A 80 18.50 -24.86 -34.09
CA GLN A 80 19.30 -23.97 -33.25
C GLN A 80 18.64 -22.59 -33.12
N PRO A 81 18.62 -21.98 -31.92
CA PRO A 81 18.11 -20.63 -31.74
C PRO A 81 18.87 -19.62 -32.62
N THR A 82 18.13 -18.73 -33.27
CA THR A 82 18.70 -17.64 -34.08
C THR A 82 18.81 -16.34 -33.28
N LEU A 83 18.08 -16.22 -32.18
CA LEU A 83 18.14 -15.07 -31.28
C LEU A 83 19.18 -15.27 -30.18
N SER A 84 20.18 -14.38 -30.14
CA SER A 84 21.12 -14.28 -29.02
C SER A 84 20.76 -13.11 -28.10
N LEU A 85 21.01 -13.24 -26.80
CA LEU A 85 20.74 -12.17 -25.83
C LEU A 85 21.56 -10.92 -26.09
N SER A 86 22.81 -11.08 -26.53
CA SER A 86 23.69 -9.96 -26.88
C SER A 86 23.13 -9.18 -28.07
N ALA A 87 22.66 -9.85 -29.12
CA ALA A 87 22.05 -9.19 -30.28
C ALA A 87 20.77 -8.46 -29.91
N ILE A 88 19.95 -9.03 -29.02
CA ILE A 88 18.73 -8.35 -28.54
C ILE A 88 19.09 -7.13 -27.68
N ALA A 89 20.07 -7.25 -26.78
CA ALA A 89 20.50 -6.14 -25.94
C ALA A 89 21.05 -4.98 -26.79
N GLU A 90 21.82 -5.28 -27.84
CA GLU A 90 22.33 -4.32 -28.81
C GLU A 90 21.19 -3.66 -29.60
N LEU A 91 20.25 -4.46 -30.14
CA LEU A 91 19.07 -3.97 -30.88
C LEU A 91 18.24 -2.99 -30.05
N LEU A 92 18.09 -3.25 -28.76
CA LEU A 92 17.28 -2.45 -27.85
C LEU A 92 18.07 -1.34 -27.14
N GLY A 93 19.38 -1.22 -27.40
CA GLY A 93 20.26 -0.26 -26.73
C GLY A 93 20.28 -0.43 -25.20
N MET A 94 20.12 -1.66 -24.69
CA MET A 94 20.03 -1.92 -23.25
C MET A 94 21.39 -2.25 -22.64
N SER A 95 21.79 -1.46 -21.65
CA SER A 95 22.92 -1.78 -20.79
C SER A 95 22.46 -2.73 -19.67
N SER A 96 22.94 -3.98 -19.71
CA SER A 96 22.70 -5.03 -18.69
C SER A 96 21.23 -5.41 -18.42
N PRO A 97 20.49 -5.94 -19.40
CA PRO A 97 19.12 -6.39 -19.17
C PRO A 97 19.05 -7.64 -18.27
N THR A 98 18.00 -7.73 -17.45
CA THR A 98 17.67 -8.95 -16.71
C THR A 98 16.79 -9.84 -17.57
N LEU A 99 17.20 -11.10 -17.78
CA LEU A 99 16.39 -12.08 -18.49
C LEU A 99 15.22 -12.55 -17.63
N ILE A 100 14.01 -12.45 -18.16
CA ILE A 100 12.80 -12.97 -17.51
C ILE A 100 12.49 -14.38 -17.99
N CYS A 101 12.40 -14.59 -19.31
CA CYS A 101 12.21 -15.91 -19.89
C CYS A 101 12.62 -15.96 -21.37
N GLN A 102 12.97 -17.16 -21.84
CA GLN A 102 13.20 -17.47 -23.26
C GLN A 102 12.38 -18.71 -23.63
N VAL A 103 11.55 -18.59 -24.65
CA VAL A 103 10.63 -19.64 -25.11
C VAL A 103 10.84 -19.87 -26.59
N SER A 104 11.12 -21.12 -26.95
CA SER A 104 11.19 -21.57 -28.33
C SER A 104 9.96 -22.42 -28.60
N ILE A 105 9.16 -22.03 -29.57
CA ILE A 105 7.96 -22.74 -30.00
C ILE A 105 8.22 -23.27 -31.40
N LEU A 106 8.29 -24.59 -31.53
CA LEU A 106 8.39 -25.25 -32.82
C LEU A 106 6.98 -25.57 -33.31
N VAL A 107 6.59 -24.95 -34.42
CA VAL A 107 5.32 -25.21 -35.10
C VAL A 107 5.57 -26.19 -36.24
N ILE A 108 4.88 -27.32 -36.20
CA ILE A 108 4.92 -28.35 -37.25
C ILE A 108 3.49 -28.75 -37.63
N GLY A 109 3.35 -29.71 -38.55
CA GLY A 109 2.05 -30.17 -39.06
C GLY A 109 1.19 -30.89 -38.01
N GLU A 110 0.33 -31.78 -38.48
CA GLU A 110 -0.57 -32.54 -37.63
C GLU A 110 0.20 -33.45 -36.66
N ALA A 111 -0.34 -33.66 -35.45
CA ALA A 111 0.28 -34.56 -34.50
C ALA A 111 0.14 -36.01 -34.97
N PRO A 112 1.18 -36.84 -34.79
CA PRO A 112 1.08 -38.26 -35.07
C PRO A 112 0.16 -38.96 -34.06
N GLU A 113 -0.32 -40.16 -34.43
CA GLU A 113 -1.12 -41.00 -33.53
C GLU A 113 -0.31 -41.39 -32.28
N ASP A 114 0.96 -41.78 -32.47
CA ASP A 114 1.90 -41.97 -31.37
C ASP A 114 2.67 -40.68 -31.07
N LEU A 115 2.13 -39.92 -30.13
CA LEU A 115 2.74 -38.68 -29.67
C LEU A 115 4.02 -38.93 -28.85
N GLY A 116 4.13 -40.07 -28.16
CA GLY A 116 5.22 -40.35 -27.22
C GLY A 116 6.58 -40.46 -27.89
N ASP A 117 6.66 -41.22 -28.98
CA ASP A 117 7.89 -41.39 -29.76
C ASP A 117 8.37 -40.06 -30.36
N THR A 118 7.44 -39.25 -30.86
CA THR A 118 7.76 -37.95 -31.44
C THR A 118 8.27 -36.97 -30.39
N LEU A 119 7.63 -36.91 -29.23
CA LEU A 119 8.10 -36.09 -28.11
C LEU A 119 9.50 -36.51 -27.65
N SER A 120 9.77 -37.81 -27.56
CA SER A 120 11.07 -38.36 -27.18
C SER A 120 12.17 -38.00 -28.18
N ARG A 121 11.87 -38.03 -29.49
CA ARG A 121 12.79 -37.58 -30.55
C ARG A 121 13.19 -36.10 -30.43
N PHE A 122 12.27 -35.24 -30.00
CA PHE A 122 12.54 -33.84 -29.70
C PHE A 122 13.12 -33.60 -28.30
N GLY A 123 13.40 -34.67 -27.55
CA GLY A 123 14.02 -34.60 -26.23
C GLY A 123 13.08 -34.07 -25.13
N PHE A 124 11.77 -34.25 -25.30
CA PHE A 124 10.81 -34.05 -24.23
C PHE A 124 10.73 -35.28 -23.32
N ALA A 125 10.47 -35.06 -22.04
CA ALA A 125 10.28 -36.11 -21.04
C ALA A 125 8.84 -36.06 -20.48
N ASP A 126 8.66 -35.86 -19.17
CA ASP A 126 7.35 -35.71 -18.48
C ASP A 126 6.53 -34.54 -19.05
N THR A 127 5.86 -34.80 -20.16
CA THR A 127 5.25 -33.79 -21.02
C THR A 127 3.80 -33.57 -20.64
N ALA A 128 3.39 -32.30 -20.57
CA ALA A 128 1.98 -31.95 -20.60
C ALA A 128 1.56 -31.74 -22.06
N ALA A 129 0.39 -32.27 -22.43
CA ALA A 129 -0.17 -32.10 -23.77
C ALA A 129 -1.65 -31.75 -23.69
N SER A 130 -2.06 -30.82 -24.55
CA SER A 130 -3.46 -30.38 -24.68
C SER A 130 -3.84 -30.25 -26.15
N SER A 131 -5.05 -30.70 -26.47
CA SER A 131 -5.72 -30.37 -27.73
C SER A 131 -6.31 -28.97 -27.59
N ILE A 132 -6.08 -28.07 -28.54
CA ILE A 132 -6.43 -26.64 -28.42
C ILE A 132 -7.22 -26.14 -29.62
N GLY A 133 -7.96 -25.04 -29.42
CA GLY A 133 -8.70 -24.40 -30.51
C GLY A 133 -9.76 -25.29 -31.15
N ALA A 134 -10.43 -26.13 -30.36
CA ALA A 134 -11.38 -27.16 -30.81
C ALA A 134 -10.72 -28.24 -31.70
N ALA A 135 -9.65 -28.88 -31.18
CA ALA A 135 -8.87 -29.91 -31.87
C ALA A 135 -8.21 -29.44 -33.17
N ALA A 136 -7.99 -28.13 -33.31
CA ALA A 136 -7.33 -27.52 -34.45
C ALA A 136 -5.80 -27.56 -34.36
N GLY A 137 -5.28 -27.81 -33.17
CA GLY A 137 -3.86 -28.05 -32.92
C GLY A 137 -3.65 -28.75 -31.58
N GLN A 138 -2.40 -29.14 -31.31
CA GLN A 138 -1.99 -29.74 -30.05
C GLN A 138 -0.72 -29.07 -29.56
N VAL A 139 -0.73 -28.61 -28.30
CA VAL A 139 0.44 -28.01 -27.63
C VAL A 139 1.04 -29.01 -26.66
N CYS A 140 2.36 -29.14 -26.68
CA CYS A 140 3.12 -30.03 -25.82
C CYS A 140 4.32 -29.30 -25.21
N SER A 141 4.55 -29.47 -23.90
CA SER A 141 5.76 -28.99 -23.24
C SER A 141 6.05 -29.77 -21.97
N ASP A 142 7.33 -29.98 -21.67
CA ASP A 142 7.79 -30.47 -20.37
C ASP A 142 8.13 -29.33 -19.39
N PHE A 143 8.02 -28.07 -19.84
CA PHE A 143 8.35 -26.85 -19.09
C PHE A 143 9.76 -26.83 -18.47
N ARG A 144 10.69 -27.60 -19.04
CA ARG A 144 12.09 -27.63 -18.58
C ARG A 144 12.91 -26.61 -19.36
N VAL A 145 13.62 -25.76 -18.62
CA VAL A 145 14.66 -24.89 -19.18
C VAL A 145 15.83 -25.77 -19.62
N ARG A 146 16.18 -25.71 -20.90
CA ARG A 146 17.33 -26.43 -21.48
C ARG A 146 18.64 -25.77 -21.05
N PRO A 147 19.80 -26.46 -21.18
CA PRO A 147 21.11 -25.85 -20.88
C PRO A 147 21.40 -24.55 -21.65
N SER A 148 20.75 -24.34 -22.79
CA SER A 148 20.80 -23.11 -23.58
C SER A 148 20.01 -21.94 -22.99
N GLY A 149 19.26 -22.14 -21.91
CA GLY A 149 18.36 -21.14 -21.30
C GLY A 149 16.95 -21.11 -21.89
N TRP A 150 16.70 -21.85 -22.97
CA TRP A 150 15.39 -21.88 -23.65
C TRP A 150 14.46 -22.93 -23.06
N SER A 151 13.20 -22.57 -22.89
CA SER A 151 12.10 -23.53 -22.68
C SER A 151 11.49 -23.91 -24.03
N HIS A 152 11.27 -25.20 -24.25
CA HIS A 152 10.74 -25.70 -25.53
C HIS A 152 9.25 -25.99 -25.45
N ILE A 153 8.51 -25.62 -26.50
CA ILE A 153 7.10 -25.92 -26.66
C ILE A 153 6.86 -26.40 -28.09
N LEU A 154 6.32 -27.60 -28.25
CA LEU A 154 5.96 -28.14 -29.54
C LEU A 154 4.47 -27.83 -29.82
N LEU A 155 4.18 -27.23 -30.97
CA LEU A 155 2.83 -26.92 -31.41
C LEU A 155 2.56 -27.62 -32.75
N PHE A 156 1.72 -28.64 -32.70
CA PHE A 156 1.19 -29.30 -33.89
C PHE A 156 0.01 -28.48 -34.43
N ASN A 157 0.10 -28.06 -35.68
CA ASN A 157 -0.96 -27.36 -36.38
C ASN A 157 -1.68 -28.31 -37.32
N LYS A 158 -2.94 -28.64 -37.00
CA LYS A 158 -3.80 -29.46 -37.85
C LYS A 158 -4.59 -28.60 -38.85
N ASN A 159 -5.30 -27.57 -38.37
CA ASN A 159 -6.14 -26.72 -39.22
C ASN A 159 -6.30 -25.27 -38.73
N LEU A 160 -5.34 -24.75 -37.96
CA LEU A 160 -5.28 -23.33 -37.63
C LEU A 160 -4.79 -22.55 -38.86
N ASN A 161 -5.62 -21.65 -39.37
CA ASN A 161 -5.20 -20.65 -40.35
C ASN A 161 -4.20 -19.65 -39.72
N ALA A 162 -3.55 -18.83 -40.54
CA ALA A 162 -2.49 -17.91 -40.10
C ALA A 162 -2.89 -17.02 -38.91
N TYR A 163 -4.11 -16.48 -38.93
CA TYR A 163 -4.63 -15.63 -37.87
C TYR A 163 -4.83 -16.39 -36.56
N ARG A 164 -5.42 -17.59 -36.63
CA ARG A 164 -5.67 -18.43 -35.46
C ARG A 164 -4.37 -18.97 -34.89
N LEU A 165 -3.43 -19.37 -35.75
CA LEU A 165 -2.12 -19.87 -35.35
C LEU A 165 -1.30 -18.80 -34.63
N GLY A 166 -1.16 -17.61 -35.22
CA GLY A 166 -0.44 -16.48 -34.62
C GLY A 166 -1.01 -16.10 -33.24
N ARG A 167 -2.34 -16.03 -33.12
CA ARG A 167 -2.99 -15.80 -31.81
C ARG A 167 -2.74 -16.92 -30.81
N MET A 168 -2.70 -18.17 -31.26
CA MET A 168 -2.46 -19.32 -30.37
C MET A 168 -1.02 -19.32 -29.84
N VAL A 169 -0.05 -19.13 -30.73
CA VAL A 169 1.37 -18.97 -30.38
C VAL A 169 1.56 -17.81 -29.41
N ARG A 170 0.89 -16.68 -29.66
CA ARG A 170 0.88 -15.53 -28.76
C ARG A 170 0.41 -15.87 -27.36
N ARG A 171 -0.75 -16.51 -27.25
CA ARG A 171 -1.28 -16.96 -25.95
C ARG A 171 -0.31 -17.88 -25.22
N ILE A 172 0.34 -18.79 -25.94
CA ILE A 172 1.29 -19.74 -25.38
C ILE A 172 2.51 -19.02 -24.80
N TYR A 173 3.17 -18.12 -25.55
CA TYR A 173 4.31 -17.40 -24.99
C TYR A 173 3.91 -16.39 -23.92
N GLU A 174 2.71 -15.77 -24.02
CA GLU A 174 2.20 -14.84 -23.00
C GLU A 174 1.97 -15.55 -21.66
N ILE A 175 1.50 -16.81 -21.68
CA ILE A 175 1.41 -17.62 -20.45
C ILE A 175 2.77 -17.70 -19.75
N GLU A 176 3.83 -17.99 -20.49
CA GLU A 176 5.16 -18.14 -19.90
C GLU A 176 5.77 -16.81 -19.43
N THR A 177 5.62 -15.76 -20.23
CA THR A 177 6.08 -14.41 -19.90
C THR A 177 5.39 -13.87 -18.65
N TYR A 178 4.05 -13.90 -18.61
CA TYR A 178 3.30 -13.36 -17.47
C TYR A 178 3.40 -14.26 -16.23
N ARG A 179 3.53 -15.58 -16.38
CA ARG A 179 3.85 -16.48 -15.27
C ARG A 179 5.20 -16.13 -14.65
N SER A 180 6.22 -15.91 -15.47
CA SER A 180 7.56 -15.54 -15.00
C SER A 180 7.57 -14.17 -14.32
N MET A 181 6.91 -13.17 -14.91
CA MET A 181 6.74 -11.84 -14.33
C MET A 181 5.99 -11.87 -12.99
N ALA A 182 4.91 -12.65 -12.89
CA ALA A 182 4.16 -12.80 -11.65
C ALA A 182 4.99 -13.44 -10.52
N LEU A 183 5.93 -14.33 -10.86
CA LEU A 183 6.78 -15.03 -9.91
C LEU A 183 7.92 -14.18 -9.34
N LEU A 184 8.21 -13.00 -9.89
CA LEU A 184 9.22 -12.07 -9.34
C LEU A 184 8.91 -11.63 -7.91
N SER A 185 7.65 -11.67 -7.49
CA SER A 185 7.23 -11.30 -6.13
C SER A 185 7.37 -12.43 -5.10
N LEU A 186 7.57 -13.67 -5.53
CA LEU A 186 7.62 -14.81 -4.61
C LEU A 186 8.79 -14.72 -3.60
N PRO A 187 10.03 -14.35 -4.01
CA PRO A 187 11.12 -14.13 -3.05
C PRO A 187 10.80 -13.02 -2.05
N LEU A 188 10.13 -11.95 -2.49
CA LEU A 188 9.72 -10.85 -1.61
C LEU A 188 8.73 -11.33 -0.55
N ALA A 189 7.71 -12.11 -0.94
CA ALA A 189 6.75 -12.69 0.00
C ALA A 189 7.43 -13.62 1.02
N ARG A 190 8.39 -14.46 0.57
CA ARG A 190 9.15 -15.35 1.44
C ARG A 190 10.01 -14.59 2.46
N ASN A 191 10.68 -13.52 2.03
CA ASN A 191 11.50 -12.68 2.90
C ASN A 191 10.65 -11.85 3.88
N LEU A 192 9.44 -11.45 3.46
CA LEU A 192 8.51 -10.69 4.28
C LEU A 192 7.82 -11.57 5.35
N THR A 193 7.61 -12.86 5.07
CA THR A 193 6.92 -13.79 5.98
C THR A 193 7.45 -13.79 7.44
N PRO A 194 8.76 -13.90 7.71
CA PRO A 194 9.28 -13.82 9.08
C PRO A 194 9.04 -12.43 9.71
N ARG A 195 9.26 -11.35 8.96
CA ARG A 195 8.98 -9.98 9.44
C ARG A 195 7.51 -9.77 9.82
N LEU A 196 6.58 -10.39 9.09
CA LEU A 196 5.15 -10.34 9.43
C LEU A 196 4.86 -11.02 10.77
N ALA A 197 5.48 -12.17 11.04
CA ALA A 197 5.33 -12.85 12.32
C ALA A 197 5.88 -11.99 13.47
N GLU A 198 7.00 -11.30 13.27
CA GLU A 198 7.57 -10.35 14.24
C GLU A 198 6.65 -9.15 14.50
N PHE A 199 6.03 -8.60 13.44
CA PHE A 199 5.06 -7.51 13.56
C PHE A 199 3.79 -7.96 14.29
N GLU A 200 3.26 -9.14 13.98
CA GLU A 200 2.09 -9.72 14.66
C GLU A 200 2.37 -9.95 16.15
N ALA A 201 3.54 -10.50 16.50
CA ALA A 201 3.94 -10.70 17.88
C ALA A 201 4.09 -9.36 18.63
N SER A 202 4.79 -8.39 18.03
CA SER A 202 4.95 -7.04 18.59
C SER A 202 3.60 -6.36 18.81
N LEU A 203 2.68 -6.44 17.83
CA LEU A 203 1.34 -5.89 17.95
C LEU A 203 0.56 -6.52 19.10
N GLY A 204 0.64 -7.84 19.25
CA GLY A 204 -0.01 -8.56 20.35
C GLY A 204 0.51 -8.13 21.72
N GLU A 205 1.82 -7.99 21.87
CA GLU A 205 2.45 -7.49 23.10
C GLU A 205 2.00 -6.05 23.42
N LEU A 206 2.11 -5.15 22.45
CA LEU A 206 1.73 -3.75 22.61
C LEU A 206 0.24 -3.58 22.89
N ALA A 207 -0.61 -4.40 22.29
CA ALA A 207 -2.05 -4.41 22.56
C ALA A 207 -2.36 -4.85 24.00
N GLY A 208 -1.65 -5.86 24.52
CA GLY A 208 -1.74 -6.28 25.91
C GLY A 208 -1.28 -5.18 26.88
N ARG A 209 -0.10 -4.59 26.61
CA ARG A 209 0.44 -3.48 27.40
C ARG A 209 -0.45 -2.25 27.37
N ASN A 210 -1.11 -1.96 26.25
CA ASN A 210 -2.05 -0.84 26.15
C ASN A 210 -3.10 -0.91 27.25
N GLN A 211 -3.63 -2.09 27.59
CA GLN A 211 -4.64 -2.22 28.63
C GLN A 211 -4.11 -1.91 30.04
N SER A 212 -2.92 -2.39 30.38
CA SER A 212 -2.37 -2.34 31.73
C SER A 212 -1.40 -1.18 32.02
N THR A 213 -0.93 -0.47 31.00
CA THR A 213 0.12 0.56 31.16
C THR A 213 -0.42 1.80 31.89
N PRO A 214 0.26 2.27 32.97
CA PRO A 214 -0.11 3.49 33.67
C PRO A 214 0.05 4.75 32.81
N ALA A 215 -0.72 5.79 33.11
CA ALA A 215 -0.72 7.07 32.38
C ALA A 215 0.69 7.67 32.19
N ALA A 216 1.54 7.56 33.21
CA ALA A 216 2.92 8.06 33.17
C ALA A 216 3.79 7.46 32.04
N GLN A 217 3.43 6.27 31.54
CA GLN A 217 4.19 5.54 30.52
C GLN A 217 3.51 5.54 29.15
N HIS A 218 2.32 6.16 29.01
CA HIS A 218 1.59 6.19 27.74
C HIS A 218 2.39 6.81 26.60
N LYS A 219 3.24 7.81 26.87
CA LYS A 219 4.12 8.40 25.86
C LYS A 219 5.15 7.42 25.31
N SER A 220 5.72 6.57 26.16
CA SER A 220 6.65 5.51 25.71
C SER A 220 5.93 4.50 24.83
N LEU A 221 4.77 4.02 25.30
CA LEU A 221 3.98 3.07 24.56
C LEU A 221 3.51 3.62 23.21
N LEU A 222 3.18 4.92 23.15
CA LEU A 222 2.81 5.61 21.92
C LEU A 222 3.95 5.61 20.91
N ASN A 223 5.19 5.85 21.35
CA ASN A 223 6.36 5.79 20.48
C ASN A 223 6.57 4.37 19.95
N GLU A 224 6.48 3.35 20.80
CA GLU A 224 6.66 1.95 20.40
C GLU A 224 5.60 1.50 19.37
N ILE A 225 4.32 1.87 19.56
CA ILE A 225 3.26 1.59 18.57
C ILE A 225 3.50 2.38 17.27
N SER A 226 4.00 3.61 17.36
CA SER A 226 4.32 4.43 16.18
C SER A 226 5.49 3.86 15.39
N GLU A 227 6.51 3.31 16.04
CA GLU A 227 7.63 2.63 15.42
C GLU A 227 7.16 1.36 14.68
N LEU A 228 6.31 0.54 15.31
CA LEU A 228 5.69 -0.61 14.65
C LEU A 228 4.87 -0.18 13.43
N SER A 229 4.07 0.88 13.55
CA SER A 229 3.28 1.44 12.45
C SER A 229 4.16 1.86 11.27
N ALA A 230 5.25 2.58 11.55
CA ALA A 230 6.21 3.00 10.54
C ALA A 230 6.87 1.80 9.83
N ALA A 231 7.24 0.75 10.58
CA ALA A 231 7.81 -0.47 10.02
C ALA A 231 6.83 -1.21 9.10
N VAL A 232 5.55 -1.32 9.49
CA VAL A 232 4.49 -1.93 8.67
C VAL A 232 4.22 -1.10 7.41
N ILE A 233 4.15 0.23 7.52
CA ILE A 233 3.96 1.13 6.37
C ILE A 233 5.12 1.01 5.39
N SER A 234 6.36 0.98 5.88
CA SER A 234 7.56 0.79 5.06
C SER A 234 7.52 -0.54 4.30
N ALA A 235 7.25 -1.65 5.00
CA ALA A 235 7.15 -2.97 4.36
C ALA A 235 6.01 -3.04 3.32
N SER A 236 4.88 -2.38 3.59
CA SER A 236 3.78 -2.24 2.64
C SER A 236 4.19 -1.43 1.40
N ALA A 237 4.85 -0.28 1.58
CA ALA A 237 5.29 0.56 0.47
C ALA A 237 6.30 -0.16 -0.44
N GLU A 238 7.22 -0.93 0.14
CA GLU A 238 8.23 -1.72 -0.58
C GLU A 238 7.62 -2.82 -1.47
N THR A 239 6.50 -3.41 -1.06
CA THR A 239 5.98 -4.64 -1.68
C THR A 239 4.66 -4.46 -2.44
N ARG A 240 3.88 -3.42 -2.14
CA ARG A 240 2.53 -3.20 -2.70
C ARG A 240 2.47 -3.25 -4.22
N SER A 241 3.35 -2.51 -4.90
CA SER A 241 3.36 -2.43 -6.37
C SER A 241 3.58 -3.81 -7.00
N ARG A 242 4.55 -4.56 -6.47
CA ARG A 242 4.99 -5.86 -6.99
C ARG A 242 3.95 -6.95 -6.71
N PHE A 243 3.31 -6.96 -5.53
CA PHE A 243 2.17 -7.85 -5.26
C PHE A 243 0.94 -7.53 -6.12
N GLY A 244 0.63 -6.25 -6.34
CA GLY A 244 -0.42 -5.84 -7.28
C GLY A 244 -0.15 -6.32 -8.70
N ALA A 245 1.09 -6.19 -9.17
CA ALA A 245 1.52 -6.71 -10.48
C ALA A 245 1.36 -8.24 -10.57
N THR A 246 1.76 -8.99 -9.54
CA THR A 246 1.54 -10.45 -9.48
C THR A 246 0.07 -10.82 -9.63
N ALA A 247 -0.83 -10.13 -8.93
CA ALA A 247 -2.27 -10.40 -9.03
C ALA A 247 -2.80 -10.14 -10.45
N ALA A 248 -2.40 -9.02 -11.07
CA ALA A 248 -2.78 -8.67 -12.44
C ALA A 248 -2.23 -9.69 -13.46
N TYR A 249 -0.93 -10.00 -13.40
CA TYR A 249 -0.31 -10.98 -14.30
C TYR A 249 -0.86 -12.39 -14.11
N ALA A 250 -1.18 -12.80 -12.87
CA ALA A 250 -1.82 -14.09 -12.63
C ALA A 250 -3.17 -14.19 -13.33
N LYS A 251 -3.97 -13.11 -13.32
CA LYS A 251 -5.24 -13.05 -14.03
C LYS A 251 -5.05 -13.20 -15.55
N ILE A 252 -4.05 -12.54 -16.13
CA ILE A 252 -3.72 -12.70 -17.57
C ILE A 252 -3.35 -14.16 -17.88
N VAL A 253 -2.55 -14.80 -17.05
CA VAL A 253 -2.20 -16.23 -17.23
C VAL A 253 -3.45 -17.10 -17.24
N GLU A 254 -4.38 -16.89 -16.29
CA GLU A 254 -5.64 -17.63 -16.23
C GLU A 254 -6.53 -17.41 -17.46
N GLU A 255 -6.64 -16.15 -17.90
CA GLU A 255 -7.38 -15.77 -19.11
C GLU A 255 -6.79 -16.46 -20.35
N ARG A 256 -5.46 -16.44 -20.50
CA ARG A 256 -4.78 -17.07 -21.65
C ARG A 256 -4.92 -18.58 -21.65
N ILE A 257 -4.81 -19.23 -20.50
CA ILE A 257 -5.06 -20.68 -20.36
C ILE A 257 -6.50 -21.00 -20.78
N SER A 258 -7.48 -20.23 -20.31
CA SER A 258 -8.90 -20.41 -20.67
C SER A 258 -9.12 -20.23 -22.18
N GLU A 259 -8.50 -19.22 -22.77
CA GLU A 259 -8.60 -18.91 -24.19
C GLU A 259 -7.98 -19.95 -25.13
N LEU A 260 -7.06 -20.80 -24.64
CA LEU A 260 -6.57 -21.96 -25.40
C LEU A 260 -7.70 -22.95 -25.71
N ARG A 261 -8.77 -22.96 -24.89
CA ARG A 261 -9.88 -23.93 -24.96
C ARG A 261 -9.37 -25.36 -24.99
N GLU A 262 -8.54 -25.69 -24.01
CA GLU A 262 -7.85 -26.97 -23.97
C GLU A 262 -8.78 -28.17 -23.66
N ALA A 263 -8.56 -29.26 -24.39
CA ALA A 263 -9.17 -30.56 -24.19
C ALA A 263 -8.10 -31.62 -23.90
N HIS A 264 -8.53 -32.73 -23.30
CA HIS A 264 -7.64 -33.81 -22.89
C HIS A 264 -7.01 -34.53 -24.09
N VAL A 265 -5.71 -34.81 -23.98
CA VAL A 265 -4.99 -35.75 -24.85
C VAL A 265 -4.76 -37.02 -24.02
N PRO A 266 -5.21 -38.21 -24.46
CA PRO A 266 -5.06 -39.45 -23.72
C PRO A 266 -3.61 -39.72 -23.29
N GLY A 267 -3.39 -40.07 -22.02
CA GLY A 267 -2.06 -40.34 -21.48
C GLY A 267 -1.27 -39.12 -21.00
N PHE A 268 -1.77 -37.90 -21.24
CA PHE A 268 -1.06 -36.66 -20.88
C PHE A 268 -1.87 -35.77 -19.93
N GLN A 269 -1.16 -35.08 -19.03
CA GLN A 269 -1.75 -33.99 -18.26
C GLN A 269 -1.98 -32.79 -19.19
N ARG A 270 -3.13 -32.12 -19.05
CA ARG A 270 -3.42 -30.88 -19.77
C ARG A 270 -2.38 -29.79 -19.45
N PHE A 271 -1.94 -29.08 -20.48
CA PHE A 271 -0.98 -27.97 -20.44
C PHE A 271 -1.33 -26.91 -19.39
N GLY A 272 -2.56 -26.38 -19.44
CA GLY A 272 -3.04 -25.34 -18.53
C GLY A 272 -3.13 -25.82 -17.09
N VAL A 273 -3.55 -27.07 -16.87
CA VAL A 273 -3.58 -27.70 -15.54
C VAL A 273 -2.16 -27.84 -14.96
N PHE A 274 -1.19 -28.26 -15.78
CA PHE A 274 0.21 -28.35 -15.35
C PHE A 274 0.75 -27.00 -14.89
N VAL A 275 0.55 -25.94 -15.70
CA VAL A 275 0.94 -24.56 -15.36
C VAL A 275 0.29 -24.12 -14.07
N THR A 276 -1.03 -24.25 -13.98
CA THR A 276 -1.84 -23.79 -12.84
C THR A 276 -1.40 -24.43 -11.52
N ARG A 277 -1.14 -25.74 -11.52
CA ARG A 277 -0.75 -26.49 -10.31
C ARG A 277 0.59 -26.02 -9.73
N ARG A 278 1.52 -25.57 -10.57
CA ARG A 278 2.85 -25.10 -10.17
C ARG A 278 2.91 -23.59 -9.95
N PHE A 279 1.98 -22.86 -10.54
CA PHE A 279 1.94 -21.40 -10.47
C PHE A 279 1.08 -20.86 -9.32
N LYS A 280 -0.14 -21.39 -9.13
CA LYS A 280 -1.10 -20.86 -8.14
C LYS A 280 -0.58 -20.84 -6.69
N PRO A 281 0.17 -21.84 -6.20
CA PRO A 281 0.70 -21.79 -4.85
C PRO A 281 1.54 -20.54 -4.58
N ALA A 282 2.39 -20.14 -5.53
CA ALA A 282 3.22 -18.94 -5.40
C ALA A 282 2.38 -17.65 -5.37
N VAL A 283 1.35 -17.56 -6.22
CA VAL A 283 0.41 -16.42 -6.23
C VAL A 283 -0.30 -16.30 -4.88
N ARG A 284 -0.79 -17.42 -4.33
CA ARG A 284 -1.45 -17.46 -3.01
C ARG A 284 -0.50 -17.04 -1.88
N THR A 285 0.79 -17.39 -1.95
CA THR A 285 1.78 -16.91 -0.98
C THR A 285 1.90 -15.40 -1.00
N CYS A 286 1.99 -14.79 -2.19
CA CYS A 286 2.04 -13.33 -2.34
C CYS A 286 0.76 -12.65 -1.85
N GLU A 287 -0.40 -13.21 -2.21
CA GLU A 287 -1.72 -12.73 -1.78
C GLU A 287 -1.85 -12.77 -0.25
N ALA A 288 -1.52 -13.90 0.38
CA ALA A 288 -1.58 -14.04 1.84
C ALA A 288 -0.65 -13.05 2.55
N ALA A 289 0.56 -12.81 2.04
CA ALA A 289 1.47 -11.82 2.61
C ALA A 289 0.91 -10.39 2.48
N SER A 290 0.30 -10.06 1.34
CA SER A 290 -0.34 -8.75 1.11
C SER A 290 -1.52 -8.53 2.06
N VAL A 291 -2.39 -9.53 2.24
CA VAL A 291 -3.55 -9.45 3.14
C VAL A 291 -3.10 -9.29 4.59
N ARG A 292 -2.09 -10.05 5.03
CA ARG A 292 -1.53 -9.92 6.39
C ARG A 292 -0.95 -8.53 6.67
N LEU A 293 -0.22 -7.95 5.70
CA LEU A 293 0.27 -6.56 5.82
C LEU A 293 -0.87 -5.55 6.00
N GLU A 294 -1.94 -5.68 5.21
CA GLU A 294 -3.09 -4.79 5.29
C GLU A 294 -3.80 -4.91 6.64
N GLN A 295 -4.01 -6.15 7.12
CA GLN A 295 -4.59 -6.41 8.43
C GLN A 295 -3.74 -5.84 9.57
N LEU A 296 -2.41 -6.03 9.53
CA LEU A 296 -1.46 -5.46 10.48
C LEU A 296 -1.51 -3.93 10.50
N SER A 297 -1.56 -3.31 9.31
CA SER A 297 -1.67 -1.85 9.17
C SER A 297 -2.93 -1.32 9.86
N HIS A 298 -4.08 -1.93 9.56
CA HIS A 298 -5.36 -1.55 10.19
C HIS A 298 -5.36 -1.76 11.70
N ALA A 299 -4.87 -2.90 12.17
CA ALA A 299 -4.86 -3.23 13.59
C ALA A 299 -3.89 -2.32 14.39
N THR A 300 -2.73 -2.00 13.82
CA THR A 300 -1.76 -1.07 14.44
C THR A 300 -2.34 0.35 14.52
N MET A 301 -2.98 0.84 13.44
CA MET A 301 -3.70 2.10 13.42
C MET A 301 -4.82 2.16 14.47
N HIS A 302 -5.59 1.08 14.59
CA HIS A 302 -6.64 1.00 15.60
C HIS A 302 -6.07 1.08 17.02
N LEU A 303 -4.99 0.34 17.31
CA LEU A 303 -4.33 0.36 18.61
C LEU A 303 -3.78 1.77 18.94
N LEU A 304 -3.17 2.43 17.96
CA LEU A 304 -2.68 3.80 18.08
C LEU A 304 -3.81 4.78 18.47
N ASN A 305 -4.95 4.70 17.78
CA ASN A 305 -6.11 5.55 18.04
C ASN A 305 -6.70 5.31 19.44
N LEU A 306 -6.76 4.05 19.90
CA LEU A 306 -7.22 3.72 21.25
C LEU A 306 -6.32 4.35 22.32
N LEU A 307 -5.01 4.24 22.17
CA LEU A 307 -4.07 4.85 23.12
C LEU A 307 -4.18 6.38 23.10
N GLN A 308 -4.25 6.99 21.92
CA GLN A 308 -4.45 8.44 21.79
C GLN A 308 -5.73 8.92 22.47
N THR A 309 -6.83 8.17 22.31
CA THR A 309 -8.11 8.49 22.97
C THR A 309 -7.98 8.40 24.49
N ARG A 310 -7.30 7.38 25.02
CA ARG A 310 -7.05 7.27 26.46
C ARG A 310 -6.20 8.40 27.01
N ILE A 311 -5.13 8.78 26.31
CA ILE A 311 -4.29 9.93 26.67
C ILE A 311 -5.14 11.21 26.69
N GLN A 312 -5.98 11.42 25.68
CA GLN A 312 -6.83 12.60 25.58
C GLN A 312 -7.82 12.68 26.75
N VAL A 313 -8.49 11.57 27.09
CA VAL A 313 -9.42 11.51 28.24
C VAL A 313 -8.71 11.79 29.57
N GLU A 314 -7.50 11.27 29.77
CA GLU A 314 -6.70 11.53 30.97
C GLU A 314 -6.33 13.01 31.10
N ILE A 315 -5.92 13.65 30.00
CA ILE A 315 -5.61 15.09 29.97
C ILE A 315 -6.86 15.92 30.29
N GLU A 316 -8.02 15.55 29.74
CA GLU A 316 -9.29 16.23 30.03
C GLU A 316 -9.69 16.10 31.49
N PHE A 317 -9.52 14.92 32.09
CA PHE A 317 -9.77 14.71 33.51
C PHE A 317 -8.85 15.56 34.40
N GLN A 318 -7.55 15.63 34.08
CA GLN A 318 -6.58 16.46 34.81
C GLN A 318 -6.91 17.96 34.70
N ASN A 319 -7.27 18.42 33.50
CA ASN A 319 -7.69 19.80 33.28
C ASN A 319 -8.94 20.15 34.09
N ALA A 320 -9.95 19.28 34.09
CA ALA A 320 -11.17 19.47 34.89
C ALA A 320 -10.87 19.55 36.39
N ALA A 321 -10.01 18.64 36.89
CA ALA A 321 -9.58 18.65 38.29
C ALA A 321 -8.82 19.93 38.66
N GLN A 322 -7.97 20.44 37.77
CA GLN A 322 -7.23 21.69 37.99
C GLN A 322 -8.17 22.91 38.01
N ILE A 323 -9.14 22.98 37.11
CA ILE A 323 -10.14 24.04 37.08
C ILE A 323 -10.97 24.03 38.37
N GLN A 324 -11.37 22.85 38.84
CA GLN A 324 -12.12 22.69 40.09
C GLN A 324 -11.31 23.18 41.31
N ALA A 325 -10.04 22.76 41.41
CA ALA A 325 -9.15 23.22 42.47
C ALA A 325 -8.92 24.75 42.43
N MET A 326 -8.86 25.34 41.22
CA MET A 326 -8.78 26.79 41.04
C MET A 326 -10.06 27.49 41.51
N ALA A 327 -11.23 26.95 41.17
CA ALA A 327 -12.52 27.48 41.59
C ALA A 327 -12.69 27.47 43.12
N GLU A 328 -12.27 26.40 43.79
CA GLU A 328 -12.30 26.28 45.25
C GLU A 328 -11.38 27.30 45.94
N ARG A 329 -10.17 27.49 45.40
CA ARG A 329 -9.23 28.51 45.89
C ARG A 329 -9.79 29.92 45.70
N ALA A 330 -10.33 30.22 44.52
CA ALA A 330 -10.96 31.51 44.23
C ALA A 330 -12.15 31.78 45.16
N ALA A 331 -13.02 30.78 45.40
CA ALA A 331 -14.14 30.91 46.32
C ALA A 331 -13.67 31.19 47.77
N THR A 332 -12.59 30.55 48.20
CA THR A 332 -11.98 30.79 49.51
C THR A 332 -11.41 32.20 49.60
N GLN A 333 -10.72 32.66 48.55
CA GLN A 333 -10.18 34.01 48.46
C GLN A 333 -11.29 35.07 48.54
N VAL A 334 -12.42 34.85 47.88
CA VAL A 334 -13.60 35.73 47.96
C VAL A 334 -14.14 35.79 49.40
N LYS A 335 -14.20 34.66 50.12
CA LYS A 335 -14.64 34.64 51.53
C LYS A 335 -13.69 35.43 52.43
N ILE A 336 -12.38 35.25 52.27
CA ILE A 336 -11.37 35.99 53.02
C ILE A 336 -11.47 37.49 52.73
N GLN A 337 -11.62 37.86 51.46
CA GLN A 337 -11.78 39.26 51.06
C GLN A 337 -13.03 39.88 51.71
N ARG A 338 -14.18 39.19 51.69
CA ARG A 338 -15.39 39.63 52.40
C ARG A 338 -15.19 39.77 53.90
N ALA A 339 -14.39 38.92 54.53
CA ALA A 339 -14.07 39.05 55.95
C ALA A 339 -13.22 40.31 56.23
N VAL A 340 -12.23 40.60 55.38
CA VAL A 340 -11.40 41.82 55.46
C VAL A 340 -12.24 43.08 55.22
N GLU A 341 -13.19 43.03 54.29
CA GLU A 341 -14.18 44.10 54.09
C GLU A 341 -15.00 44.35 55.36
N GLY A 342 -15.42 43.31 56.08
CA GLY A 342 -16.10 43.45 57.37
C GLY A 342 -15.23 44.15 58.42
N PHE A 343 -13.94 43.80 58.49
CA PHE A 343 -13.00 44.47 59.39
C PHE A 343 -12.73 45.92 59.02
N SER A 344 -12.70 46.28 57.74
CA SER A 344 -12.46 47.66 57.31
C SER A 344 -13.59 48.60 57.72
N ILE A 345 -14.84 48.14 57.74
CA ILE A 345 -15.98 48.92 58.27
C ILE A 345 -15.74 49.29 59.73
N ILE A 346 -15.28 48.35 60.55
CA ILE A 346 -14.98 48.59 61.97
C ILE A 346 -13.83 49.60 62.11
N ALA A 347 -12.72 49.38 61.39
CA ALA A 347 -11.55 50.26 61.45
C ALA A 347 -11.89 51.69 61.01
N ILE A 348 -12.53 51.85 59.85
CA ILE A 348 -12.92 53.17 59.30
C ILE A 348 -13.89 53.88 60.25
N SER A 349 -14.88 53.16 60.79
CA SER A 349 -15.86 53.76 61.72
C SER A 349 -15.18 54.22 63.01
N TYR A 350 -14.26 53.44 63.57
CA TYR A 350 -13.49 53.83 64.75
C TYR A 350 -12.65 55.09 64.50
N TYR A 351 -11.92 55.15 63.39
CA TYR A 351 -11.13 56.33 63.01
C TYR A 351 -12.01 57.56 62.78
N LEU A 352 -13.16 57.42 62.13
CA LEU A 352 -14.06 58.54 61.85
C LEU A 352 -14.73 59.09 63.13
N ILE A 353 -15.14 58.22 64.05
CA ILE A 353 -15.63 58.63 65.38
C ILE A 353 -14.54 59.37 66.14
N GLY A 354 -13.29 58.88 66.10
CA GLY A 354 -12.14 59.55 66.69
C GLY A 354 -11.91 60.95 66.10
N LEU A 355 -12.03 61.10 64.79
CA LEU A 355 -11.90 62.39 64.11
C LEU A 355 -13.00 63.37 64.53
N ILE A 356 -14.26 62.93 64.58
CA ILE A 356 -15.41 63.74 65.02
C ILE A 356 -15.23 64.19 66.46
N LYS A 357 -14.79 63.28 67.35
CA LYS A 357 -14.48 63.61 68.75
C LYS A 357 -13.46 64.74 68.83
N THR A 358 -12.33 64.62 68.13
CA THR A 358 -11.28 65.66 68.13
C THR A 358 -11.80 66.98 67.55
N SER A 359 -12.60 66.95 66.47
CA SER A 359 -13.22 68.16 65.91
C SER A 359 -14.19 68.84 66.89
N PHE A 360 -14.94 68.04 67.66
CA PHE A 360 -15.87 68.55 68.66
C PHE A 360 -15.13 69.20 69.83
N GLU A 361 -14.09 68.54 70.35
CA GLU A 361 -13.20 69.08 71.38
C GLU A 361 -12.55 70.40 70.91
N ALA A 362 -12.06 70.46 69.67
CA ALA A 362 -11.51 71.68 69.08
C ALA A 362 -12.54 72.82 68.98
N THR A 363 -13.80 72.50 68.64
CA THR A 363 -14.89 73.49 68.52
C THR A 363 -15.34 73.99 69.90
N GLN A 364 -15.32 73.13 70.91
CA GLN A 364 -15.58 73.50 72.29
C GLN A 364 -14.48 74.43 72.83
N HIS A 365 -13.22 74.17 72.51
CA HIS A 365 -12.10 75.08 72.78
C HIS A 365 -12.20 76.41 72.04
N ALA A 366 -12.91 76.46 70.91
CA ALA A 366 -13.19 77.69 70.14
C ALA A 366 -14.39 78.50 70.69
N GLY A 367 -15.00 78.10 71.82
CA GLY A 367 -16.01 78.88 72.54
C GLY A 367 -17.47 78.54 72.24
N VAL A 368 -17.73 77.54 71.39
CA VAL A 368 -19.10 77.08 71.06
C VAL A 368 -19.48 75.91 71.98
N HIS A 369 -20.53 76.06 72.79
CA HIS A 369 -20.99 75.00 73.69
C HIS A 369 -21.84 73.99 72.93
N VAL A 370 -21.27 72.82 72.64
CA VAL A 370 -21.98 71.75 71.93
C VAL A 370 -22.40 70.67 72.93
N SER A 371 -23.66 70.20 72.84
CA SER A 371 -24.26 69.33 73.85
C SER A 371 -23.72 67.88 73.79
N PRO A 372 -23.46 67.21 74.94
CA PRO A 372 -22.94 65.83 74.97
C PRO A 372 -23.83 64.80 74.27
N PHE A 373 -25.15 65.05 74.20
CA PHE A 373 -26.09 64.19 73.49
C PHE A 373 -25.84 64.12 71.97
N LEU A 374 -25.30 65.19 71.37
CA LEU A 374 -24.96 65.20 69.94
C LEU A 374 -23.77 64.27 69.65
N MET A 375 -22.82 64.15 70.57
CA MET A 375 -21.69 63.23 70.46
C MET A 375 -22.16 61.77 70.52
N LEU A 376 -23.04 61.43 71.46
CA LEU A 376 -23.59 60.08 71.56
C LEU A 376 -24.42 59.69 70.31
N GLY A 377 -25.14 60.66 69.73
CA GLY A 377 -25.91 60.46 68.49
C GLY A 377 -25.03 60.26 67.24
N SER A 378 -23.79 60.74 67.24
CA SER A 378 -22.87 60.62 66.09
C SER A 378 -22.37 59.20 65.85
N ILE A 379 -22.30 58.37 66.90
CA ILE A 379 -21.78 56.98 66.82
C ILE A 379 -22.65 56.10 65.90
N PRO A 380 -23.98 55.95 66.13
CA PRO A 380 -24.83 55.15 65.24
C PRO A 380 -24.95 55.76 63.85
N LEU A 381 -24.86 57.10 63.72
CA LEU A 381 -24.87 57.78 62.43
C LEU A 381 -23.63 57.44 61.59
N VAL A 382 -22.43 57.49 62.18
CA VAL A 382 -21.17 57.10 61.53
C VAL A 382 -21.20 55.64 61.12
N MET A 383 -21.58 54.73 62.02
CA MET A 383 -21.70 53.31 61.71
C MET A 383 -22.66 53.05 60.54
N GLY A 384 -23.84 53.69 60.55
CA GLY A 384 -24.82 53.58 59.48
C GLY A 384 -24.30 54.12 58.15
N THR A 385 -23.72 55.33 58.16
CA THR A 385 -23.21 55.99 56.94
C THR A 385 -22.02 55.27 56.32
N VAL A 386 -21.05 54.81 57.11
CA VAL A 386 -19.91 54.02 56.62
C VAL A 386 -20.38 52.70 56.02
N THR A 387 -21.29 52.00 56.72
CA THR A 387 -21.87 50.74 56.21
C THR A 387 -22.60 50.95 54.89
N ILE A 388 -23.45 51.98 54.79
CA ILE A 388 -24.18 52.31 53.56
C ILE A 388 -23.21 52.72 52.44
N ALA A 389 -22.18 53.51 52.73
CA ALA A 389 -21.19 53.93 51.75
C ALA A 389 -20.41 52.74 51.17
N VAL A 390 -19.92 51.83 52.03
CA VAL A 390 -19.22 50.61 51.59
C VAL A 390 -20.15 49.70 50.79
N LEU A 391 -21.40 49.53 51.24
CA LEU A 391 -22.40 48.74 50.50
C LEU A 391 -22.77 49.37 49.14
N ARG A 392 -22.82 50.69 49.03
CA ARG A 392 -23.06 51.40 47.76
C ARG A 392 -21.91 51.24 46.78
N VAL A 393 -20.68 51.41 47.24
CA VAL A 393 -19.48 51.23 46.39
C VAL A 393 -19.43 49.80 45.86
N LYS A 394 -19.77 48.81 46.70
CA LYS A 394 -19.86 47.41 46.29
C LYS A 394 -20.94 47.18 45.22
N HIS A 395 -22.14 47.74 45.39
CA HIS A 395 -23.20 47.62 44.39
C HIS A 395 -22.81 48.27 43.05
N ALA A 396 -22.08 49.39 43.08
CA ALA A 396 -21.59 50.03 41.86
C ALA A 396 -20.53 49.18 41.13
N LEU A 397 -19.59 48.56 41.88
CA LEU A 397 -18.55 47.71 41.31
C LEU A 397 -19.10 46.38 40.77
N THR A 398 -20.09 45.79 41.43
CA THR A 398 -20.74 44.54 40.97
C THR A 398 -21.67 44.75 39.77
N ALA A 399 -22.07 45.99 39.47
CA ALA A 399 -22.85 46.32 38.28
C ALA A 399 -22.00 46.60 37.02
N HIS A 400 -20.66 46.49 37.12
CA HIS A 400 -19.71 46.73 36.01
C HIS A 400 -18.81 45.52 35.69
N VAL A 401 -19.14 44.35 36.25
CA VAL A 401 -18.59 43.02 35.90
C VAL A 401 -19.75 42.17 35.43
#